data_AF-A0A7V4HC10-F1
#
_entry.id   AF-A0A7V4HC10-F1
#
_cell.length_a   1.000
_cell.length_b   1.000
_cell.length_c   1.000
_cell.angle_alpha   90.00
_cell.angle_beta   90.00
_cell.angle_gamma   90.00
#
_symmetry.space_group_name_H-M   'P 1'
#
loop_
_entity.id
_entity.type
_entity.pdbx_description
1 polymer ?
#
loop_
_entity_poly.entity_id
_entity_poly.type
_entity_poly.pdbx_seq_one_letter_code
_entity_poly.pdbx_strand_id
1 'polypeptide(L)'
;MISKIAIFAFLLLEASNVFALYFAPGSKRANGMGVFAQWEKSKQFPEIHDLIKYLVDWVAGAKLIFLFLLVIILLFGDPTLQRYSLLALAIATLTFYWRLFPLIRKMDRDGQIDPRHYSTRLGWMIFCLIILFLLGFFL
;
A
#
# COMPACT_ATOMS: atom_id res chain seq x y z
N MET A 1 -6.95 18.34 -14.64
CA MET A 1 -7.96 18.23 -13.56
C MET A 1 -8.10 16.79 -13.07
N ILE A 2 -8.19 15.83 -14.00
CA ILE A 2 -8.28 14.38 -13.69
C ILE A 2 -7.07 13.91 -12.87
N SER A 3 -5.85 14.31 -13.23
CA SER A 3 -4.64 13.94 -12.47
C SER A 3 -4.71 14.38 -11.00
N LYS A 4 -5.23 15.58 -10.70
CA LYS A 4 -5.43 16.04 -9.32
C LYS A 4 -6.42 15.19 -8.55
N ILE A 5 -7.53 14.80 -9.19
CA ILE A 5 -8.53 13.92 -8.58
C ILE A 5 -7.93 12.55 -8.27
N ALA A 6 -7.17 11.98 -9.21
CA ALA A 6 -6.48 10.71 -9.02
C ALA A 6 -5.47 10.77 -7.87
N ILE A 7 -4.63 11.82 -7.83
CA ILE A 7 -3.67 12.06 -6.75
C ILE A 7 -4.39 12.21 -5.40
N PHE A 8 -5.45 13.01 -5.34
CA PHE A 8 -6.21 13.25 -4.11
C PHE A 8 -6.89 11.97 -3.59
N ALA A 9 -7.54 11.19 -4.47
CA ALA A 9 -8.14 9.92 -4.09
C ALA A 9 -7.08 8.93 -3.56
N PHE A 10 -5.91 8.88 -4.20
CA PHE A 10 -4.81 8.03 -3.75
C PHE A 10 -4.23 8.49 -2.42
N LEU A 11 -4.09 9.80 -2.19
CA LEU A 11 -3.68 10.38 -0.91
C LEU A 11 -4.62 9.93 0.22
N LEU A 12 -5.94 9.98 0.02
CA LEU A 12 -6.91 9.53 1.03
C LEU A 12 -6.78 8.03 1.33
N LEU A 13 -6.61 7.22 0.29
CA LEU A 13 -6.42 5.78 0.42
C LEU A 13 -5.14 5.46 1.21
N GLU A 14 -4.00 6.06 0.84
CA GLU A 14 -2.72 5.80 1.49
C GLU A 14 -2.66 6.40 2.90
N ALA A 15 -3.29 7.55 3.15
CA ALA A 15 -3.44 8.07 4.51
C ALA A 15 -4.21 7.09 5.40
N SER A 16 -5.28 6.48 4.89
CA SER A 16 -6.04 5.45 5.60
C SER A 16 -5.18 4.20 5.88
N ASN A 17 -4.32 3.83 4.93
CA ASN A 17 -3.37 2.72 5.10
C ASN A 17 -2.33 3.01 6.19
N VAL A 18 -1.72 4.20 6.18
CA VAL A 18 -0.75 4.62 7.20
C VAL A 18 -1.40 4.70 8.58
N PHE A 19 -2.61 5.25 8.66
CA PHE A 19 -3.36 5.30 9.91
C PHE A 19 -3.61 3.90 10.48
N ALA A 20 -4.03 2.95 9.63
CA ALA A 20 -4.21 1.56 10.04
C ALA A 20 -2.89 0.94 10.55
N LEU A 21 -1.75 1.18 9.89
CA LEU A 21 -0.46 0.62 10.31
C LEU A 21 -0.01 1.14 11.68
N TYR A 22 -0.17 2.43 11.97
CA TYR A 22 0.25 2.99 13.26
C TYR A 22 -0.70 2.68 14.42
N PHE A 23 -2.01 2.79 14.18
CA PHE A 23 -2.98 2.78 15.27
C PHE A 23 -3.77 1.48 15.39
N ALA A 24 -3.84 0.68 14.32
CA ALA A 24 -4.58 -0.57 14.31
C ALA A 24 -3.89 -1.64 13.44
N PRO A 25 -2.59 -1.95 13.64
CA PRO A 25 -1.86 -2.86 12.76
C PRO A 25 -2.45 -4.28 12.74
N GLY A 26 -3.15 -4.72 13.79
CA GLY A 26 -3.87 -6.00 13.81
C GLY A 26 -5.19 -6.02 13.02
N SER A 27 -5.58 -4.92 12.37
CA SER A 27 -6.81 -4.87 11.55
C SER A 27 -6.69 -5.75 10.31
N LYS A 28 -7.81 -6.36 9.90
CA LYS A 28 -7.98 -7.03 8.59
C LYS A 28 -8.44 -6.08 7.47
N ARG A 29 -8.60 -4.79 7.79
CA ARG A 29 -8.99 -3.74 6.84
C ARG A 29 -7.77 -2.92 6.45
N ALA A 30 -7.87 -2.20 5.34
CA ALA A 30 -6.78 -1.41 4.77
C ALA A 30 -5.51 -2.29 4.62
N ASN A 31 -4.33 -1.70 4.76
CA ASN A 31 -3.05 -2.43 4.73
C ASN A 31 -2.63 -3.00 6.10
N GLY A 32 -3.58 -3.29 6.99
CA GLY A 32 -3.28 -3.90 8.30
C GLY A 32 -2.69 -5.32 8.17
N MET A 33 -1.93 -5.71 9.19
CA MET A 33 -1.26 -7.02 9.30
C MET A 33 -2.17 -8.14 9.78
N GLY A 34 -3.41 -7.84 10.19
CA GLY A 34 -4.35 -8.82 10.72
C GLY A 34 -4.79 -9.92 9.74
N VAL A 35 -4.54 -9.72 8.44
CA VAL A 35 -4.76 -10.75 7.42
C VAL A 35 -3.68 -11.85 7.46
N PHE A 36 -2.50 -11.57 8.02
CA PHE A 36 -1.41 -12.53 8.14
C PHE A 36 -1.48 -13.26 9.47
N ALA A 37 -1.61 -14.59 9.46
CA ALA A 37 -1.67 -15.40 10.67
C ALA A 37 -0.42 -15.23 11.56
N GLN A 38 0.72 -14.92 10.95
CA GLN A 38 1.99 -14.67 11.64
C GLN A 38 1.94 -13.45 12.56
N TRP A 39 1.10 -12.45 12.28
CA TRP A 39 0.95 -11.30 13.16
C TRP A 39 0.49 -11.75 14.55
N GLU A 40 -0.58 -12.53 14.63
CA GLU A 40 -1.09 -13.04 15.91
C GLU A 40 -0.14 -14.06 16.55
N LYS A 41 0.46 -14.97 15.75
CA LYS A 41 1.45 -15.93 16.27
C LYS A 41 2.68 -15.25 16.87
N SER A 42 3.12 -14.14 16.29
CA SER A 42 4.30 -13.42 16.78
C SER A 42 4.14 -12.91 18.20
N LYS A 43 2.92 -12.59 18.66
CA LYS A 43 2.65 -12.11 20.03
C LYS A 43 3.06 -13.09 21.12
N GLN A 44 3.21 -14.38 20.79
CA GLN A 44 3.72 -15.40 21.70
C GLN A 44 5.24 -15.29 21.94
N PHE A 45 5.94 -14.54 21.08
CA PHE A 45 7.39 -14.35 21.10
C PHE A 45 7.69 -12.84 21.13
N PRO A 46 7.80 -12.22 22.32
CA PRO A 46 7.88 -10.76 22.46
C PRO A 46 8.95 -10.10 21.58
N GLU A 47 10.16 -10.68 21.52
CA GLU A 47 11.27 -10.17 20.71
C GLU A 47 10.96 -10.16 19.20
N ILE A 48 10.30 -11.20 18.70
CA ILE A 48 9.89 -11.29 17.30
C ILE A 48 8.74 -10.32 17.02
N HIS A 49 7.81 -10.20 17.96
CA HIS A 49 6.68 -9.29 17.81
C HIS A 49 7.13 -7.84 17.74
N ASP A 50 8.09 -7.44 18.58
CA ASP A 50 8.63 -6.09 18.58
C ASP A 50 9.44 -5.80 17.30
N LEU A 51 10.18 -6.78 16.77
CA LEU A 51 10.79 -6.65 15.44
C LEU A 51 9.72 -6.46 14.34
N ILE A 52 8.64 -7.23 14.36
CA ILE A 52 7.56 -7.09 13.36
C ILE A 52 6.87 -5.73 13.48
N LYS A 53 6.60 -5.23 14.69
CA LYS A 53 6.07 -3.87 14.90
C LYS A 53 7.02 -2.83 14.34
N TYR A 54 8.31 -2.93 14.64
CA TYR A 54 9.32 -2.03 14.11
C TYR A 54 9.30 -1.98 12.58
N LEU A 55 9.21 -3.14 11.91
CA LEU A 55 9.10 -3.20 10.45
C LEU A 55 7.80 -2.57 9.93
N VAL A 56 6.68 -2.78 10.62
CA VAL A 56 5.38 -2.17 10.29
C VAL A 56 5.45 -0.65 10.40
N ASP A 57 5.98 -0.14 11.51
CA ASP A 57 6.15 1.30 11.75
C ASP A 57 7.14 1.92 10.78
N TRP A 58 8.19 1.20 10.39
CA TRP A 58 9.13 1.63 9.36
C TRP A 58 8.44 1.78 8.01
N VAL A 59 7.65 0.80 7.58
CA VAL A 59 6.88 0.91 6.32
C VAL A 59 5.88 2.06 6.39
N ALA A 60 5.20 2.24 7.52
CA ALA A 60 4.29 3.37 7.73
C ALA A 60 5.02 4.72 7.64
N GLY A 61 6.21 4.83 8.22
CA GLY A 61 7.04 6.03 8.17
C GLY A 61 7.55 6.36 6.77
N ALA A 62 7.97 5.34 6.01
CA ALA A 62 8.35 5.52 4.60
C ALA A 62 7.16 6.01 3.76
N LYS A 63 5.95 5.48 4.01
CA LYS A 63 4.72 5.95 3.36
C LYS A 63 4.35 7.37 3.74
N LEU A 64 4.58 7.81 4.98
CA LEU A 64 4.37 9.20 5.38
C LEU A 64 5.22 10.18 4.57
N ILE A 65 6.53 9.90 4.41
CA ILE A 65 7.42 10.74 3.60
C ILE A 65 6.86 10.88 2.19
N PHE A 66 6.47 9.75 1.59
CA PHE A 66 5.86 9.71 0.28
C PHE A 66 4.55 10.52 0.20
N LEU A 67 3.66 10.40 1.20
CA LEU A 67 2.41 11.17 1.28
C LEU A 67 2.66 12.68 1.33
N PHE A 68 3.61 13.13 2.16
CA PHE A 68 3.93 14.56 2.26
C PHE A 68 4.46 15.11 0.93
N LEU A 69 5.35 14.38 0.24
CA LEU A 69 5.83 14.77 -1.09
C LEU A 69 4.67 14.87 -2.09
N LEU A 70 3.75 13.91 -2.06
CA LEU A 70 2.61 13.89 -2.97
C LEU A 70 1.60 15.02 -2.68
N VAL A 71 1.42 15.41 -1.41
CA VAL A 71 0.64 16.61 -1.04
C VAL A 71 1.26 17.88 -1.64
N ILE A 72 2.58 18.03 -1.57
CA ILE A 72 3.27 19.18 -2.18
C ILE A 72 3.05 19.18 -3.71
N ILE A 73 3.15 18.03 -4.37
CA ILE A 73 2.87 17.92 -5.82
C ILE A 73 1.39 18.25 -6.14
N LEU A 74 0.45 17.85 -5.29
CA LEU A 74 -0.97 18.15 -5.48
C LEU A 74 -1.25 19.66 -5.38
N LEU A 75 -0.66 20.33 -4.38
CA LEU A 75 -0.92 21.75 -4.09
C LEU A 75 -0.17 22.69 -5.04
N PHE A 76 1.11 22.39 -5.31
CA PHE A 76 2.02 23.32 -5.99
C PHE A 76 2.54 22.80 -7.33
N GLY A 77 2.38 21.51 -7.64
CA GLY A 77 2.81 20.95 -8.90
C GLY A 77 2.03 21.50 -10.08
N ASP A 78 2.73 21.82 -11.16
CA ASP A 78 2.10 22.13 -12.43
C ASP A 78 1.43 20.86 -13.03
N PRO A 79 0.55 21.01 -14.03
CA PRO A 79 -0.16 19.87 -14.63
C PRO A 79 0.77 18.78 -15.21
N THR A 80 1.94 19.16 -15.72
CA THR A 80 2.92 18.23 -16.27
C THR A 80 3.52 17.40 -15.16
N LEU A 81 4.00 18.04 -14.08
CA LEU A 81 4.54 17.35 -12.92
C LEU A 81 3.52 16.39 -12.28
N GLN A 82 2.25 16.78 -12.19
CA GLN A 82 1.17 15.93 -11.67
C GLN A 82 0.91 14.70 -12.53
N ARG A 83 1.00 14.81 -13.86
CA ARG A 83 0.86 13.65 -14.75
C ARG A 83 2.05 12.71 -14.58
N TYR A 84 3.27 13.24 -14.65
CA TYR A 84 4.47 12.39 -14.54
C TYR A 84 4.63 11.74 -13.17
N SER A 85 4.13 12.37 -12.09
CA SER A 85 4.10 11.72 -10.78
C SER A 85 3.18 10.49 -10.76
N LEU A 86 2.04 10.53 -11.46
CA LEU A 86 1.17 9.36 -11.64
C LEU A 86 1.83 8.25 -12.48
N LEU A 87 2.57 8.61 -13.53
CA LEU A 87 3.35 7.63 -14.29
C LEU A 87 4.43 6.97 -13.41
N ALA A 88 5.14 7.77 -12.62
CA ALA A 88 6.12 7.25 -11.66
C ALA A 88 5.46 6.32 -10.63
N LEU A 89 4.26 6.66 -10.15
CA LEU A 89 3.49 5.81 -9.26
C LEU A 89 3.06 4.49 -9.91
N ALA A 90 2.63 4.52 -11.17
CA ALA A 90 2.28 3.32 -11.91
C ALA A 90 3.49 2.37 -12.02
N ILE A 91 4.65 2.88 -12.42
CA ILE A 91 5.89 2.11 -12.56
C ILE A 91 6.36 1.56 -11.22
N ALA A 92 6.40 2.40 -10.17
CA ALA A 92 6.79 1.96 -8.84
C ALA A 92 5.85 0.87 -8.31
N THR A 93 4.54 1.01 -8.55
CA THR A 93 3.53 0.04 -8.11
C THR A 93 3.66 -1.29 -8.85
N LEU A 94 4.08 -1.30 -10.12
CA LEU A 94 4.32 -2.54 -10.87
C LEU A 94 5.36 -3.46 -10.20
N THR A 95 6.30 -2.90 -9.44
CA THR A 95 7.30 -3.70 -8.70
C THR A 95 6.67 -4.65 -7.67
N PHE A 96 5.43 -4.39 -7.23
CA PHE A 96 4.62 -5.31 -6.43
C PHE A 96 4.56 -6.70 -7.07
N TYR A 97 4.31 -6.79 -8.38
CA TYR A 97 4.17 -8.06 -9.08
C TYR A 97 5.47 -8.85 -9.18
N TRP A 98 6.61 -8.18 -9.06
CA TRP A 98 7.92 -8.83 -9.11
C TRP A 98 8.30 -9.45 -7.77
N ARG A 99 8.20 -8.71 -6.67
CA ARG A 99 8.72 -9.15 -5.36
C ARG A 99 7.64 -9.56 -4.37
N LEU A 100 6.59 -8.75 -4.21
CA LEU A 100 5.59 -8.93 -3.15
C LEU A 100 4.50 -9.93 -3.54
N PHE A 101 4.03 -9.89 -4.79
CA PHE A 101 2.95 -10.75 -5.26
C PHE A 101 3.30 -12.24 -5.22
N PRO A 102 4.51 -12.69 -5.63
CA PRO A 102 4.87 -14.11 -5.50
C PRO A 102 4.91 -14.58 -4.04
N LEU A 103 5.37 -13.72 -3.11
CA LEU A 103 5.45 -14.04 -1.69
C LEU A 103 4.05 -14.15 -1.07
N ILE A 104 3.17 -13.18 -1.30
CA ILE A 104 1.82 -13.22 -0.73
C ILE A 104 0.99 -14.37 -1.33
N ARG A 105 1.19 -14.71 -2.60
CA ARG A 105 0.54 -15.88 -3.22
C ARG A 105 1.01 -17.19 -2.61
N LYS A 106 2.31 -17.30 -2.28
CA LYS A 106 2.84 -18.45 -1.55
C LYS A 106 2.20 -18.54 -0.16
N MET A 107 2.20 -17.46 0.61
CA MET A 107 1.60 -17.43 1.95
C MET A 107 0.10 -17.77 1.95
N ASP A 108 -0.66 -17.25 0.98
CA ASP A 108 -2.09 -17.54 0.83
C ASP A 108 -2.34 -19.03 0.49
N ARG A 109 -1.57 -19.60 -0.44
CA ARG A 109 -1.64 -21.03 -0.78
C ARG A 109 -1.30 -21.93 0.42
N ASP A 110 -0.35 -21.50 1.25
CA ASP A 110 0.11 -22.24 2.42
C ASP A 110 -0.85 -22.04 3.63
N GLY A 111 -1.99 -21.37 3.45
CA GLY A 111 -3.01 -21.18 4.49
C GLY A 111 -2.62 -20.17 5.57
N GLN A 112 -1.66 -19.30 5.28
CA GLN A 112 -1.10 -18.34 6.23
C GLN A 112 -1.81 -16.98 6.20
N ILE A 113 -2.79 -16.80 5.31
CA ILE A 113 -3.55 -15.57 5.12
C ILE A 113 -5.04 -15.85 5.27
N ASP A 114 -5.75 -14.94 5.94
CA ASP A 114 -7.19 -14.97 6.14
C ASP A 114 -7.81 -13.60 5.77
N PRO A 115 -8.79 -13.54 4.84
CA PRO A 115 -9.50 -14.65 4.18
C PRO A 115 -8.71 -15.35 3.08
N ARG A 116 -9.09 -16.60 2.76
CA ARG A 116 -8.53 -17.34 1.62
C ARG A 116 -8.69 -16.55 0.30
N HIS A 117 -7.72 -16.72 -0.60
CA HIS A 117 -7.66 -16.04 -1.90
C HIS A 117 -7.46 -14.51 -1.79
N TYR A 118 -7.03 -14.02 -0.64
CA TYR A 118 -6.70 -12.60 -0.44
C TYR A 118 -5.61 -12.12 -1.41
N SER A 119 -4.61 -12.95 -1.72
CA SER A 119 -3.55 -12.59 -2.67
C SER A 119 -4.11 -12.19 -4.03
N THR A 120 -5.16 -12.86 -4.50
CA THR A 120 -5.80 -12.59 -5.79
C THR A 120 -6.61 -11.29 -5.74
N ARG A 121 -7.35 -11.05 -4.65
CA ARG A 121 -8.07 -9.78 -4.44
C ARG A 121 -7.11 -8.60 -4.40
N LEU A 122 -6.02 -8.73 -3.62
CA LEU A 122 -5.00 -7.70 -3.54
C LEU A 122 -4.35 -7.44 -4.90
N GLY A 123 -4.03 -8.49 -5.66
CA GLY A 123 -3.55 -8.36 -7.04
C GLY A 123 -4.48 -7.52 -7.90
N TRP A 124 -5.78 -7.83 -7.93
CA TRP A 124 -6.75 -7.03 -8.69
C TRP A 124 -6.86 -5.58 -8.19
N MET A 125 -6.83 -5.35 -6.89
CA MET A 125 -6.83 -3.99 -6.33
C MET A 125 -5.63 -3.17 -6.80
N ILE A 126 -4.43 -3.76 -6.76
CA ILE A 126 -3.19 -3.11 -7.23
C ILE A 126 -3.23 -2.88 -8.74
N PHE A 127 -3.76 -3.83 -9.52
CA PHE A 127 -3.95 -3.66 -10.96
C PHE A 127 -4.88 -2.49 -11.28
N CYS A 128 -6.05 -2.41 -10.62
CA CYS A 128 -6.98 -1.30 -10.79
C CYS A 128 -6.35 0.05 -10.41
N LEU A 129 -5.52 0.07 -9.36
CA LEU A 129 -4.80 1.27 -8.95
C LEU A 129 -3.80 1.74 -10.02
N ILE A 130 -3.07 0.81 -10.64
CA ILE A 130 -2.18 1.12 -11.76
C ILE A 130 -2.97 1.70 -12.94
N ILE A 131 -4.13 1.11 -13.27
CA ILE A 131 -5.00 1.66 -14.33
C ILE A 131 -5.45 3.08 -13.99
N LEU A 132 -5.87 3.34 -12.76
CA LEU A 132 -6.24 4.69 -12.32
C LEU A 132 -5.10 5.70 -12.52
N PHE A 133 -3.87 5.33 -12.18
CA PHE A 133 -2.70 6.18 -12.40
C PHE A 133 -2.42 6.43 -13.88
N LEU A 134 -2.51 5.40 -14.72
CA LEU A 134 -2.32 5.54 -16.16
C LEU A 134 -3.41 6.42 -16.78
N LEU A 135 -4.68 6.26 -16.37
CA LEU A 135 -5.76 7.13 -16.80
C LEU A 135 -5.50 8.59 -16.40
N GLY A 136 -5.06 8.85 -15.17
CA GLY A 136 -4.73 10.21 -14.74
C GLY A 136 -3.46 10.79 -15.38
N PHE A 137 -2.59 9.96 -15.96
CA PHE A 137 -1.45 10.40 -16.78
C PHE A 137 -1.89 10.80 -18.19
N PHE A 138 -2.72 9.97 -18.84
CA PHE A 138 -3.13 10.17 -20.24
C PHE A 138 -4.30 11.16 -20.42
N LEU A 139 -5.12 11.38 -19.40
CA LEU A 139 -6.28 12.28 -19.41
C LEU A 139 -5.98 13.56 -18.58
#